data_AF-A0A3N5ZX86-F1
#
_entry.id   AF-A0A3N5ZX86-F1
#
_cell.length_a   1.000
_cell.length_b   1.000
_cell.length_c   1.000
_cell.angle_alpha   90.00
_cell.angle_beta   90.00
_cell.angle_gamma   90.00
#
_symmetry.space_group_name_H-M   'P 1'
#
loop_
_entity.id
_entity.type
_entity.pdbx_description
1 polymer ?
#
loop_
_entity_poly.entity_id
_entity_poly.type
_entity_poly.pdbx_seq_one_letter_code
_entity_poly.pdbx_strand_id
1 'polypeptide(L)'
;MGRDTATDRIVFGFAPYAEARIAKWVQFPRGVLLFLMVPGDAESGCFYVLDRARGIFYMLDIPEDGRWGGYRLDECDGLTQAFALKQMAEKPRRLRAMA
;
A
#
# COMPACT_ATOMS: atom_id res chain seq x y z
N MET A 1 22.85 2.41 2.82
CA MET A 1 21.41 2.61 2.59
C MET A 1 20.78 2.83 3.96
N GLY A 2 20.59 4.09 4.36
CA GLY A 2 20.13 4.43 5.70
C GLY A 2 18.65 4.10 5.87
N ARG A 3 18.27 3.46 6.99
CA ARG A 3 16.87 3.29 7.39
C ARG A 3 16.22 4.67 7.46
N ASP A 4 15.16 4.89 6.69
CA ASP A 4 14.37 6.11 6.76
C ASP A 4 13.42 6.02 7.96
N THR A 5 13.93 6.40 9.13
CA THR A 5 13.23 6.30 10.42
C THR A 5 11.96 7.16 10.49
N ALA A 6 11.82 8.18 9.64
CA ALA A 6 10.61 8.98 9.55
C ALA A 6 9.51 8.25 8.79
N THR A 7 9.85 7.62 7.66
CA THR A 7 8.93 6.76 6.92
C THR A 7 8.46 5.60 7.79
N ASP A 8 9.37 4.93 8.48
CA ASP A 8 9.05 3.81 9.36
C ASP A 8 7.98 4.21 10.39
N ARG A 9 8.14 5.37 11.05
CA ARG A 9 7.15 5.87 12.03
C ARG A 9 5.77 6.10 11.43
N ILE A 10 5.69 6.68 10.23
CA ILE A 10 4.41 6.96 9.55
C ILE A 10 3.73 5.65 9.15
N VAL A 11 4.49 4.72 8.59
CA VAL A 11 3.99 3.42 8.14
C VAL A 11 3.54 2.55 9.32
N PHE A 12 4.34 2.47 10.39
CA PHE A 12 3.98 1.71 11.59
C PHE A 12 2.90 2.37 12.44
N GLY A 13 2.72 3.68 12.36
CA GLY A 13 1.57 4.37 12.97
C GLY A 13 0.26 4.13 12.22
N PHE A 14 0.32 3.94 10.90
CA PHE A 14 -0.87 3.73 10.07
C PHE A 14 -1.49 2.34 10.23
N ALA A 15 -0.67 1.28 10.34
CA ALA A 15 -1.17 -0.09 10.43
C ALA A 15 -2.17 -0.30 11.61
N PRO A 16 -1.86 0.09 12.86
CA PRO A 16 -2.80 -0.01 13.97
C PRO A 16 -4.07 0.83 13.77
N TYR A 17 -3.96 2.00 13.14
CA TYR A 17 -5.13 2.84 12.81
C TYR A 17 -6.06 2.16 11.81
N ALA A 18 -5.50 1.40 10.86
CA ALA A 18 -6.26 0.62 9.89
C ALA A 18 -6.69 -0.77 10.42
N GLU A 19 -6.52 -1.05 11.72
CA GLU A 19 -6.75 -2.37 12.34
C GLU A 19 -6.05 -3.53 11.60
N ALA A 20 -4.93 -3.24 10.96
CA ALA A 20 -4.23 -4.13 10.06
C ALA A 20 -2.74 -4.28 10.40
N ARG A 21 -2.11 -5.32 9.86
CA ARG A 21 -0.65 -5.52 9.85
C ARG A 21 -0.09 -5.25 8.45
N ILE A 22 1.14 -4.75 8.40
CA ILE A 22 1.89 -4.65 7.14
C ILE A 22 2.37 -6.06 6.77
N ALA A 23 1.77 -6.65 5.75
CA ALA A 23 2.16 -7.97 5.25
C ALA A 23 3.32 -7.88 4.25
N LYS A 24 3.33 -6.85 3.40
CA LYS A 24 4.47 -6.52 2.51
C LYS A 24 4.60 -5.01 2.35
N TRP A 25 5.82 -4.55 2.06
CA TRP A 25 6.06 -3.17 1.65
C TRP A 25 7.29 -3.02 0.78
N VAL A 26 7.28 -2.01 -0.07
CA VAL A 26 8.40 -1.63 -0.93
C VAL A 26 8.59 -0.12 -0.87
N GLN A 27 9.80 0.32 -0.56
CA GLN A 27 10.13 1.73 -0.42
C GLN A 27 10.71 2.29 -1.73
N PHE A 28 10.23 3.48 -2.11
CA PHE A 28 10.74 4.28 -3.21
C PHE A 28 11.09 5.68 -2.70
N PRO A 29 11.96 6.45 -3.38
CA PRO A 29 12.35 7.77 -2.90
C PRO A 29 11.17 8.71 -2.58
N ARG A 30 10.09 8.63 -3.37
CA ARG A 30 8.93 9.52 -3.24
C ARG A 30 7.72 8.90 -2.53
N GLY A 31 7.70 7.59 -2.33
CA GLY A 31 6.52 6.91 -1.83
C GLY A 31 6.80 5.50 -1.32
N VAL A 32 5.77 4.89 -0.74
CA VAL A 32 5.84 3.51 -0.24
C VAL A 32 4.63 2.75 -0.74
N LEU A 33 4.85 1.60 -1.37
CA LEU A 33 3.80 0.63 -1.65
C LEU A 33 3.64 -0.27 -0.44
N LEU A 34 2.41 -0.43 0.04
CA LEU A 34 2.04 -1.25 1.19
C LEU A 34 0.99 -2.27 0.79
N PHE A 35 1.09 -3.46 1.37
CA PHE A 35 0.05 -4.45 1.38
C PHE A 35 -0.31 -4.75 2.84
N LEU A 36 -1.52 -4.36 3.25
CA LEU A 36 -2.01 -4.50 4.61
C LEU A 36 -3.02 -5.64 4.69
N MET A 37 -3.05 -6.36 5.82
CA MET A 37 -4.03 -7.43 6.07
C MET A 37 -4.53 -7.36 7.52
N VAL A 38 -5.78 -7.70 7.77
CA VAL A 38 -6.31 -7.88 9.13
C VAL A 38 -5.69 -9.15 9.75
N PRO A 39 -5.13 -9.10 10.97
CA PRO A 39 -4.61 -10.28 11.64
C PRO A 39 -5.68 -11.39 11.79
N GLY A 40 -5.37 -12.60 11.32
CA GLY A 40 -6.29 -13.73 11.38
C GLY A 40 -7.24 -13.87 10.18
N ASP A 41 -7.29 -12.87 9.29
CA ASP A 41 -8.10 -12.92 8.08
C ASP A 41 -7.20 -12.94 6.83
N ALA A 42 -7.12 -14.10 6.19
CA ALA A 42 -6.27 -14.32 5.01
C ALA A 42 -6.81 -13.66 3.73
N GLU A 43 -8.07 -13.25 3.71
CA GLU A 43 -8.77 -12.69 2.55
C GLU A 43 -9.18 -11.24 2.81
N SER A 44 -8.34 -10.51 3.54
CA SER A 44 -8.53 -9.12 3.94
C SER A 44 -7.53 -8.14 3.29
N GLY A 45 -6.68 -8.63 2.38
CA GLY A 45 -5.56 -7.85 1.87
C GLY A 45 -5.97 -6.63 1.06
N CYS A 46 -5.34 -5.50 1.33
CA CYS A 46 -5.56 -4.23 0.63
C CYS A 46 -4.24 -3.53 0.30
N PHE A 47 -4.18 -2.89 -0.86
CA PHE A 47 -3.02 -2.12 -1.29
C PHE A 47 -3.15 -0.65 -0.94
N TYR A 48 -2.04 -0.06 -0.49
CA TYR A 48 -1.94 1.36 -0.21
C TYR A 48 -0.66 1.96 -0.79
N VAL A 49 -0.73 3.24 -1.16
CA VAL A 49 0.44 4.05 -1.49
C VAL A 49 0.54 5.23 -0.53
N LEU A 50 1.67 5.36 0.15
CA LEU A 50 2.03 6.57 0.87
C LEU A 50 2.72 7.55 -0.09
N ASP A 51 2.17 8.76 -0.24
CA ASP A 51 2.89 9.91 -0.79
C ASP A 51 3.68 10.58 0.33
N ARG A 52 5.01 10.35 0.37
CA ARG A 52 5.88 10.90 1.43
C ARG A 52 5.88 12.42 1.46
N ALA A 53 5.70 13.08 0.32
CA ALA A 53 5.73 14.53 0.27
C ALA A 53 4.48 15.17 0.87
N ARG A 54 3.35 14.45 0.86
CA ARG A 54 2.07 14.92 1.41
C ARG A 54 1.70 14.28 2.74
N GLY A 55 2.33 13.15 3.10
CA GLY A 55 1.93 12.35 4.26
C GLY A 55 0.56 11.69 4.10
N ILE A 56 0.10 11.49 2.86
CA ILE A 56 -1.23 10.95 2.55
C ILE A 56 -1.11 9.50 2.11
N PHE A 57 -1.99 8.65 2.64
CA PHE A 57 -2.20 7.29 2.17
C PHE A 57 -3.36 7.25 1.17
N TYR A 58 -3.12 6.64 0.01
CA TYR A 58 -4.17 6.30 -0.95
C TYR A 58 -4.39 4.80 -0.87
N MET A 59 -5.62 4.37 -0.60
CA MET A 59 -6.03 2.99 -0.88
C MET A 59 -6.13 2.84 -2.40
N LEU A 60 -5.55 1.77 -2.94
CA LEU A 60 -5.61 1.52 -4.38
C LEU A 60 -6.86 0.69 -4.68
N ASP A 61 -7.73 1.25 -5.52
CA ASP A 61 -8.75 0.49 -6.22
C ASP A 61 -8.09 -0.20 -7.42
N ILE A 62 -8.15 -1.53 -7.46
CA ILE A 62 -7.60 -2.31 -8.57
C ILE A 62 -8.73 -2.45 -9.60
N PRO A 63 -8.58 -1.87 -10.80
CA PRO A 63 -9.63 -1.94 -11.80
C PRO A 63 -9.92 -3.40 -12.20
N GLU A 64 -11.18 -3.66 -12.58
CA GLU A 64 -11.62 -4.87 -13.29
C GLU A 64 -11.76 -6.16 -12.46
N ASP A 65 -11.38 -6.18 -11.18
CA ASP A 65 -11.70 -7.33 -10.31
C ASP A 65 -13.00 -7.17 -9.52
N GLY A 66 -13.57 -5.96 -9.49
CA GLY A 66 -14.80 -5.64 -8.76
C GLY A 66 -14.64 -5.68 -7.24
N ARG A 67 -13.38 -5.73 -6.74
CA ARG A 67 -13.04 -5.91 -5.34
C ARG A 67 -12.30 -4.67 -4.83
N TRP A 68 -12.81 -4.09 -3.75
CA TRP A 68 -12.12 -2.99 -3.05
C TRP A 68 -11.06 -3.49 -2.06
N GLY A 69 -10.59 -4.74 -2.24
CA GLY A 69 -9.76 -5.46 -1.29
C GLY A 69 -10.09 -6.94 -1.17
N GLY A 70 -9.55 -7.54 -0.12
CA GLY A 70 -9.71 -8.94 0.21
C GLY A 70 -8.75 -9.89 -0.52
N TYR A 71 -7.66 -9.33 -1.04
CA TYR A 71 -6.62 -10.11 -1.70
C TYR A 71 -5.87 -10.97 -0.70
N ARG A 72 -5.41 -12.12 -1.17
CA ARG A 72 -4.57 -13.01 -0.40
C ARG A 72 -3.09 -12.63 -0.58
N LEU A 73 -2.27 -13.06 0.37
CA LEU A 73 -0.84 -12.76 0.36
C LEU A 73 -0.10 -13.38 -0.84
N ASP A 74 -0.56 -14.53 -1.32
CA ASP A 74 -0.04 -15.24 -2.49
C ASP A 74 -0.38 -14.53 -3.81
N GLU A 75 -1.49 -13.78 -3.86
CA GLU A 75 -1.87 -12.94 -5.01
C GLU A 75 -1.06 -11.64 -5.09
N CYS A 76 -0.50 -11.18 -3.98
CA CYS A 76 0.09 -9.85 -3.86
C CYS A 76 1.15 -9.53 -4.91
N ASP A 77 2.08 -10.45 -5.19
CA ASP A 77 3.16 -10.19 -6.15
C ASP A 77 2.65 -10.15 -7.59
N GLY A 78 1.68 -11.02 -7.92
CA GLY A 78 1.01 -11.07 -9.21
C GLY A 78 0.24 -9.78 -9.49
N LEU A 79 -0.58 -9.33 -8.54
CA LEU A 79 -1.34 -8.07 -8.64
C LEU A 79 -0.41 -6.84 -8.73
N THR A 80 0.66 -6.82 -7.93
CA THR A 80 1.66 -5.76 -7.97
C THR A 80 2.28 -5.61 -9.36
N GLN A 81 2.53 -6.73 -10.04
CA GLN A 81 3.09 -6.73 -11.39
C GLN A 81 2.04 -6.39 -12.44
N ALA A 82 0.87 -7.05 -12.40
CA ALA A 82 -0.19 -6.90 -13.39
C ALA A 82 -0.67 -5.45 -13.52
N PHE A 83 -0.81 -4.75 -12.39
CA PHE A 83 -1.33 -3.38 -12.34
C PHE A 83 -0.25 -2.31 -12.19
N ALA A 84 1.04 -2.69 -12.34
CA ALA A 84 2.18 -1.78 -12.24
C ALA A 84 2.19 -0.93 -10.95
N LEU A 85 1.74 -1.48 -9.82
CA LEU A 85 1.54 -0.73 -8.57
C LEU A 85 2.84 -0.09 -8.05
N LYS A 86 3.99 -0.69 -8.34
CA LYS A 86 5.31 -0.10 -8.05
C LYS A 86 5.51 1.26 -8.72
N GLN A 87 5.09 1.42 -9.98
CA GLN A 87 5.22 2.68 -10.72
C GLN A 87 4.36 3.79 -10.09
N MET A 88 3.22 3.42 -9.49
CA MET A 88 2.39 4.36 -8.75
C MET A 88 3.13 4.87 -7.50
N ALA A 89 3.78 3.98 -6.73
CA ALA A 89 4.56 4.36 -5.56
C ALA A 89 5.87 5.12 -5.89
N GLU A 90 6.42 4.96 -7.10
CA GLU A 90 7.52 5.79 -7.61
C GLU A 90 7.09 7.23 -7.93
N LYS A 91 5.82 7.42 -8.32
CA LYS A 91 5.25 8.70 -8.76
C LYS A 91 3.89 8.99 -8.08
N PRO A 92 3.82 8.97 -6.74
CA PRO A 92 2.54 8.97 -6.02
C PRO A 92 1.73 10.26 -6.20
N ARG A 93 2.39 11.38 -6.55
CA ARG A 93 1.73 12.66 -6.87
C ARG A 93 0.78 12.61 -8.07
N ARG A 94 0.86 11.57 -8.91
CA ARG A 94 -0.06 11.35 -10.03
C ARG A 94 -1.38 10.72 -9.59
N LEU A 95 -1.41 10.13 -8.40
CA LEU A 95 -2.63 9.58 -7.81
C LEU A 95 -3.58 10.73 -7.47
N ARG A 96 -4.86 10.48 -7.68
CA ARG A 96 -5.95 11.36 -7.33
C ARG A 96 -6.93 10.55 -6.50
N ALA A 97 -7.44 11.15 -5.42
CA ALA A 97 -8.59 10.59 -4.75
C ALA A 97 -9.80 10.71 -5.69
N MET A 98 -10.62 9.66 -5.73
CA MET A 98 -11.96 9.76 -6.32
C MET A 98 -12.84 10.52 -5.32
N ALA A 99 -13.58 11.51 -5.82
CA ALA A 99 -14.49 12.34 -5.03
C ALA A 99 -15.86 11.67 -4.89
#